data_AF-A0A7Z9XD79-F1
#
_entry.id   AF-A0A7Z9XD79-F1
#
_cell.length_a   1.000
_cell.length_b   1.000
_cell.length_c   1.000
_cell.angle_alpha   90.00
_cell.angle_beta   90.00
_cell.angle_gamma   90.00
#
_symmetry.space_group_name_H-M   'P 1'
#
loop_
_entity.id
_entity.type
_entity.pdbx_description
1 polymer ?
#
loop_
_entity_poly.entity_id
_entity_poly.type
_entity_poly.pdbx_seq_one_letter_code
_entity_poly.pdbx_strand_id
1 'polypeptide(L)'
;MCPVPVPLGALRTKRLVGRTREREAIKAAIEAEDELRVIHIIGGGGIGKTRLLEAIPEEILLTCSNKDRCQWGGIFDLYHTDIHTNSGIEAAILRALDADGFKEYREKRAEYEKLRRAGGDPKLLEELREELWKLFVKGFNEITAQTRVILCFDTVELIQYESDMVQEVCGIEYGGVEVREWLKTVIPQLKNAVVIFAGRPKPQLWG
;
A
#
# COMPACT_ATOMS: atom_id res chain seq x y z
N MET A 1 -7.68 -47.66 -9.11
CA MET A 1 -7.22 -46.25 -8.98
C MET A 1 -8.20 -45.54 -8.07
N CYS A 2 -7.78 -45.14 -6.88
CA CYS A 2 -8.59 -44.34 -5.98
C CYS A 2 -8.40 -42.85 -6.34
N PRO A 3 -9.47 -42.04 -6.46
CA PRO A 3 -9.31 -40.61 -6.67
C PRO A 3 -8.71 -39.98 -5.41
N VAL A 4 -7.67 -39.17 -5.61
CA VAL A 4 -7.03 -38.39 -4.55
C VAL A 4 -8.02 -37.31 -4.10
N PRO A 5 -8.27 -37.11 -2.79
CA PRO A 5 -9.13 -36.03 -2.32
C PRO A 5 -8.48 -34.68 -2.65
N VAL A 6 -9.19 -33.83 -3.39
CA VAL A 6 -8.86 -32.42 -3.49
C VAL A 6 -9.07 -31.82 -2.10
N PRO A 7 -8.10 -31.10 -1.51
CA PRO A 7 -8.33 -30.46 -0.22
C PRO A 7 -9.50 -29.49 -0.39
N LEU A 8 -10.56 -29.64 0.41
CA LEU A 8 -11.54 -28.59 0.58
C LEU A 8 -10.83 -27.42 1.28
N GLY A 9 -10.18 -26.57 0.50
CA GLY A 9 -9.91 -25.20 0.89
C GLY A 9 -11.25 -24.60 1.31
N ALA A 10 -11.31 -24.04 2.51
CA ALA A 10 -12.52 -23.48 3.09
C ALA A 10 -13.30 -22.68 2.04
N LEU A 11 -14.54 -23.09 1.77
CA LEU A 11 -15.42 -22.42 0.80
C LEU A 11 -15.48 -20.93 1.15
N ARG A 12 -14.82 -20.10 0.34
CA ARG A 12 -14.80 -18.65 0.52
C ARG A 12 -16.21 -18.14 0.27
N THR A 13 -16.85 -17.54 1.27
CA THR A 13 -18.17 -16.94 1.09
C THR A 13 -18.06 -15.75 0.14
N LYS A 14 -18.93 -15.70 -0.87
CA LYS A 14 -18.97 -14.57 -1.82
C LYS A 14 -19.21 -13.23 -1.12
N ARG A 15 -19.90 -13.22 0.02
CA ARG A 15 -20.22 -12.02 0.80
C ARG A 15 -19.42 -11.96 2.10
N LEU A 16 -18.97 -10.78 2.49
CA LEU A 16 -18.38 -10.53 3.80
C LEU A 16 -19.48 -10.57 4.88
N VAL A 17 -19.33 -11.48 5.85
CA VAL A 17 -20.25 -11.63 7.00
C VAL A 17 -19.65 -10.92 8.22
N GLY A 18 -20.47 -10.14 8.93
CA GLY A 18 -20.04 -9.40 10.13
C GLY A 18 -19.21 -8.16 9.80
N ARG A 19 -18.29 -7.80 10.73
CA ARG A 19 -17.37 -6.63 10.61
C ARG A 19 -18.08 -5.28 10.48
N THR A 20 -19.28 -5.15 11.05
CA THR A 20 -20.10 -3.93 10.91
C THR A 20 -19.34 -2.68 11.32
N ARG A 21 -18.65 -2.73 12.48
CA ARG A 21 -17.87 -1.60 12.98
C ARG A 21 -16.74 -1.19 12.03
N GLU A 22 -15.97 -2.16 11.51
CA GLU A 22 -14.88 -1.88 10.59
C GLU A 22 -15.39 -1.37 9.24
N ARG A 23 -16.49 -1.94 8.74
CA ARG A 23 -17.13 -1.47 7.50
C ARG A 23 -17.64 -0.04 7.63
N GLU A 24 -18.29 0.30 8.74
CA GLU A 24 -18.76 1.65 9.03
C GLU A 24 -17.61 2.63 9.16
N ALA A 25 -16.51 2.25 9.83
CA ALA A 25 -15.33 3.10 9.94
C ALA A 25 -14.67 3.35 8.57
N ILE A 26 -14.54 2.31 7.74
CA ILE A 26 -14.02 2.45 6.37
C ILE A 26 -14.94 3.33 5.53
N LYS A 27 -16.26 3.09 5.59
CA LYS A 27 -17.25 3.92 4.89
C LYS A 27 -17.14 5.38 5.30
N ALA A 28 -17.13 5.68 6.60
CA ALA A 28 -17.01 7.04 7.11
C ALA A 28 -15.71 7.70 6.67
N ALA A 29 -14.59 6.96 6.62
CA ALA A 29 -13.34 7.47 6.10
C ALA A 29 -13.39 7.74 4.59
N ILE A 30 -14.07 6.90 3.81
CA ILE A 30 -14.28 7.13 2.37
C ILE A 30 -15.19 8.35 2.14
N GLU A 31 -16.24 8.54 2.93
CA GLU A 31 -17.18 9.65 2.75
C GLU A 31 -16.68 10.99 3.32
N ALA A 32 -15.61 10.99 4.12
CA ALA A 32 -15.00 12.21 4.65
C ALA A 32 -14.41 13.11 3.54
N GLU A 33 -14.54 14.42 3.71
CA GLU A 33 -14.12 15.42 2.73
C GLU A 33 -12.66 15.85 2.91
N ASP A 34 -11.96 16.02 1.79
CA ASP A 34 -10.70 16.77 1.59
C ASP A 34 -9.53 16.53 2.56
N GLU A 35 -9.55 15.41 3.30
CA GLU A 35 -8.48 15.03 4.22
C GLU A 35 -7.95 13.60 3.97
N LEU A 36 -6.69 13.40 4.37
CA LEU A 36 -6.09 12.09 4.52
C LEU A 36 -6.74 11.36 5.70
N ARG A 37 -7.30 10.17 5.45
CA ARG A 37 -7.77 9.27 6.50
C ARG A 37 -6.91 8.03 6.53
N VAL A 38 -6.35 7.73 7.70
CA VAL A 38 -5.56 6.52 7.91
C VAL A 38 -6.29 5.57 8.85
N ILE A 39 -6.49 4.33 8.43
CA ILE A 39 -7.09 3.26 9.24
C ILE A 39 -6.05 2.16 9.43
N HIS A 40 -5.90 1.67 10.66
CA HIS A 40 -5.07 0.50 10.95
C HIS A 40 -5.92 -0.64 11.51
N ILE A 41 -5.97 -1.75 10.79
CA ILE A 41 -6.72 -2.96 11.10
C ILE A 41 -5.74 -4.01 11.61
N ILE A 42 -5.76 -4.23 12.93
CA ILE A 42 -4.91 -5.22 13.59
C ILE A 42 -5.75 -6.45 13.96
N GLY A 43 -5.24 -7.64 13.66
CA GLY A 43 -5.85 -8.88 14.13
C GLY A 43 -5.03 -10.12 13.81
N GLY A 44 -5.34 -11.24 14.47
CA GLY A 44 -4.67 -12.52 14.26
C GLY A 44 -4.77 -13.06 12.83
N GLY A 45 -4.02 -14.13 12.55
CA GLY A 45 -4.13 -14.88 11.30
C GLY A 45 -5.53 -15.48 11.14
N GLY A 46 -6.02 -15.59 9.90
CA GLY A 46 -7.33 -16.20 9.61
C GLY A 46 -8.56 -15.38 10.00
N ILE A 47 -8.40 -14.19 10.60
CA ILE A 47 -9.52 -13.34 11.03
C ILE A 47 -10.25 -12.67 9.84
N GLY A 48 -9.72 -12.77 8.61
CA GLY A 48 -10.34 -12.23 7.40
C GLY A 48 -10.02 -10.76 7.08
N LYS A 49 -8.84 -10.25 7.46
CA LYS A 49 -8.41 -8.87 7.13
C LYS A 49 -8.35 -8.63 5.62
N THR A 50 -7.64 -9.50 4.89
CA THR A 50 -7.56 -9.46 3.42
C THR A 50 -8.95 -9.51 2.79
N ARG A 51 -9.85 -10.36 3.31
CA ARG A 51 -11.24 -10.45 2.82
C ARG A 51 -12.03 -9.16 3.06
N LEU A 52 -11.78 -8.45 4.17
CA LEU A 52 -12.36 -7.14 4.44
C LEU A 52 -11.82 -6.09 3.45
N LEU A 53 -10.52 -6.11 3.12
CA LEU A 53 -9.95 -5.22 2.11
C LEU A 53 -10.52 -5.51 0.71
N GLU A 54 -10.62 -6.78 0.31
CA GLU A 54 -11.26 -7.21 -0.95
C GLU A 54 -12.72 -6.75 -1.04
N ALA A 55 -13.44 -6.68 0.10
CA ALA A 55 -14.82 -6.22 0.15
C ALA A 55 -14.97 -4.70 -0.06
N ILE A 56 -13.89 -3.91 -0.01
CA ILE A 56 -13.98 -2.46 -0.14
C ILE A 56 -14.54 -2.07 -1.51
N PRO A 57 -13.90 -2.41 -2.64
CA PRO A 57 -14.43 -2.05 -3.96
C PRO A 57 -15.73 -2.78 -4.30
N GLU A 58 -15.90 -4.02 -3.80
CA GLU A 58 -17.02 -4.90 -4.17
C GLU A 58 -18.31 -4.64 -3.39
N GLU A 59 -18.21 -4.16 -2.15
CA GLU A 59 -19.36 -4.04 -1.23
C GLU A 59 -19.43 -2.66 -0.55
N ILE A 60 -18.32 -2.15 -0.01
CA ILE A 60 -18.36 -0.95 0.84
C ILE A 60 -18.48 0.32 -0.02
N LEU A 61 -17.58 0.47 -0.99
CA LEU A 61 -17.51 1.64 -1.87
C LEU A 61 -18.82 1.85 -2.64
N LEU A 62 -19.47 0.77 -3.05
CA LEU A 62 -20.77 0.84 -3.75
C LEU A 62 -21.89 1.47 -2.91
N THR A 63 -21.73 1.51 -1.58
CA THR A 63 -22.69 2.10 -0.64
C THR A 63 -22.32 3.49 -0.16
N CYS A 64 -21.19 4.04 -0.62
CA CYS A 64 -20.74 5.39 -0.30
C CYS A 64 -21.47 6.43 -1.14
N SER A 65 -21.84 7.55 -0.52
CA SER A 65 -22.51 8.67 -1.19
C SER A 65 -21.63 9.35 -2.26
N ASN A 66 -20.31 9.33 -2.06
CA ASN A 66 -19.31 9.94 -2.94
C ASN A 66 -18.59 8.93 -3.87
N LYS A 67 -19.16 7.74 -4.09
CA LYS A 67 -18.53 6.65 -4.86
C LYS A 67 -18.03 7.06 -6.25
N ASP A 68 -18.76 7.94 -6.93
CA ASP A 68 -18.43 8.39 -8.31
C ASP A 68 -17.24 9.37 -8.32
N ARG A 69 -16.85 9.86 -7.15
CA ARG A 69 -15.64 10.68 -6.92
C ARG A 69 -14.53 9.89 -6.25
N CYS A 70 -14.61 8.56 -6.22
CA CYS A 70 -13.59 7.73 -5.60
C CYS A 70 -12.84 6.90 -6.65
N GLN A 71 -11.56 6.67 -6.42
CA GLN A 71 -10.74 5.77 -7.21
C GLN A 71 -10.16 4.68 -6.30
N TRP A 72 -10.42 3.43 -6.69
CA TRP A 72 -9.84 2.27 -6.04
C TRP A 72 -8.40 2.08 -6.53
N GLY A 73 -7.42 2.22 -5.63
CA GLY A 73 -6.00 2.04 -5.92
C GLY A 73 -5.47 0.63 -5.67
N GLY A 74 -6.30 -0.30 -5.17
CA GLY A 74 -5.92 -1.69 -4.99
C GLY A 74 -5.39 -2.06 -3.60
N ILE A 75 -4.98 -3.33 -3.50
CA ILE A 75 -4.36 -3.93 -2.31
C ILE A 75 -2.89 -4.22 -2.64
N PHE A 76 -2.00 -3.60 -1.87
CA PHE A 76 -0.56 -3.78 -1.91
C PHE A 76 -0.17 -4.72 -0.78
N ASP A 77 -0.05 -6.01 -1.10
CA ASP A 77 0.37 -7.03 -0.15
C ASP A 77 1.90 -6.98 0.03
N LEU A 78 2.33 -6.51 1.20
CA LEU A 78 3.73 -6.31 1.56
C LEU A 78 4.49 -7.62 1.77
N TYR A 79 3.86 -8.76 1.56
CA TYR A 79 4.53 -10.05 1.43
C TYR A 79 5.23 -10.19 0.07
N HIS A 80 4.76 -9.49 -0.98
CA HIS A 80 5.34 -9.61 -2.32
C HIS A 80 6.66 -8.83 -2.43
N THR A 81 7.71 -9.54 -2.82
CA THR A 81 9.06 -8.98 -3.01
C THR A 81 9.12 -7.81 -4.00
N ASP A 82 8.20 -7.78 -4.98
CA ASP A 82 8.16 -6.76 -6.02
C ASP A 82 7.82 -5.36 -5.48
N ILE A 83 7.26 -5.27 -4.27
CA ILE A 83 6.93 -4.00 -3.61
C ILE A 83 7.78 -3.71 -2.38
N HIS A 84 8.88 -4.45 -2.18
CA HIS A 84 9.87 -4.24 -1.11
C HIS A 84 10.88 -3.13 -1.39
N THR A 85 10.60 -2.25 -2.34
CA THR A 85 11.43 -1.07 -2.65
C THR A 85 10.53 0.13 -2.93
N ASN A 86 11.04 1.35 -2.78
CA ASN A 86 10.28 2.57 -3.07
C ASN A 86 9.80 2.56 -4.53
N SER A 87 10.71 2.14 -5.42
CA SER A 87 10.47 1.91 -6.83
C SER A 87 9.29 0.97 -7.10
N GLY A 88 9.22 -0.13 -6.35
CA GLY A 88 8.20 -1.16 -6.50
C GLY A 88 6.83 -0.69 -6.07
N ILE A 89 6.73 -0.09 -4.88
CA ILE A 89 5.47 0.45 -4.35
C ILE A 89 4.96 1.61 -5.21
N GLU A 90 5.84 2.53 -5.63
CA GLU A 90 5.48 3.65 -6.51
C GLU A 90 4.97 3.12 -7.85
N ALA A 91 5.68 2.19 -8.48
CA ALA A 91 5.25 1.61 -9.75
C ALA A 91 3.91 0.86 -9.63
N ALA A 92 3.67 0.18 -8.50
CA ALA A 92 2.40 -0.49 -8.25
C ALA A 92 1.25 0.52 -8.12
N ILE A 93 1.45 1.61 -7.38
CA ILE A 93 0.46 2.68 -7.24
C ILE A 93 0.21 3.36 -8.59
N LEU A 94 1.26 3.67 -9.34
CA LEU A 94 1.14 4.27 -10.67
C LEU A 94 0.40 3.38 -11.68
N ARG A 95 0.48 2.05 -11.56
CA ARG A 95 -0.29 1.15 -12.42
C ARG A 95 -1.77 1.12 -12.04
N ALA A 96 -2.08 1.39 -10.77
CA ALA A 96 -3.45 1.40 -10.26
C ALA A 96 -4.15 2.75 -10.47
N LEU A 97 -3.38 3.84 -10.52
CA LEU A 97 -3.88 5.20 -10.71
C LEU A 97 -3.70 5.65 -12.16
N ASP A 98 -4.60 6.51 -12.66
CA ASP A 98 -4.57 6.93 -14.07
C ASP A 98 -3.35 7.82 -14.36
N ALA A 99 -2.87 7.76 -15.60
CA ALA A 99 -1.49 8.04 -15.95
C ALA A 99 -1.13 9.53 -15.93
N ASP A 100 -2.02 10.46 -16.25
CA ASP A 100 -1.59 11.82 -16.62
C ASP A 100 -0.94 12.62 -15.47
N GLY A 101 -1.40 12.44 -14.22
CA GLY A 101 -0.82 13.14 -13.06
C GLY A 101 0.64 12.76 -12.75
N PHE A 102 1.13 11.64 -13.25
CA PHE A 102 2.50 11.18 -12.99
C PHE A 102 3.49 11.40 -14.15
N LYS A 103 3.17 12.27 -15.10
CA LYS A 103 4.04 12.49 -16.28
C LYS A 103 5.46 12.93 -15.91
N GLU A 104 5.60 14.00 -15.13
CA GLU A 104 6.91 14.52 -14.70
C GLU A 104 7.69 13.47 -13.90
N TYR A 105 7.00 12.77 -12.99
CA TYR A 105 7.60 11.66 -12.24
C TYR A 105 8.15 10.58 -13.16
N ARG A 106 7.39 10.13 -14.18
CA ARG A 106 7.84 9.08 -15.11
C ARG A 106 9.06 9.50 -15.93
N GLU A 107 9.08 10.74 -16.39
CA GLU A 107 10.22 11.30 -17.13
C GLU A 107 11.47 11.32 -16.26
N LYS A 108 11.37 11.86 -15.04
CA LYS A 108 12.48 11.87 -14.07
C LYS A 108 12.91 10.46 -13.66
N ARG A 109 11.96 9.54 -13.56
CA ARG A 109 12.23 8.14 -13.21
C ARG A 109 13.05 7.45 -14.29
N ALA A 110 12.73 7.71 -15.56
CA ALA A 110 13.50 7.19 -16.68
C ALA A 110 14.94 7.72 -16.68
N GLU A 111 15.14 8.99 -16.32
CA GLU A 111 16.48 9.59 -16.15
C GLU A 111 17.27 8.90 -15.04
N TYR A 112 16.66 8.74 -13.85
CA TYR A 112 17.27 8.05 -12.71
C TYR A 112 17.69 6.62 -13.07
N GLU A 113 16.80 5.84 -13.70
CA GLU A 113 17.11 4.45 -14.08
C GLU A 113 18.24 4.38 -15.12
N LYS A 114 18.28 5.33 -16.07
CA LYS A 114 19.37 5.42 -17.06
C LYS A 114 20.70 5.72 -16.38
N LEU A 115 20.74 6.69 -15.47
CA LEU A 115 21.94 7.07 -14.74
C LEU A 115 22.42 5.92 -13.83
N ARG A 116 21.50 5.27 -13.12
CA ARG A 116 21.80 4.12 -12.25
C ARG A 116 22.43 2.98 -13.03
N ARG A 117 21.89 2.63 -14.20
CA ARG A 117 22.45 1.57 -15.07
C ARG A 117 23.83 1.91 -15.64
N ALA A 118 24.12 3.20 -15.82
CA ALA A 118 25.42 3.67 -16.27
C ALA A 118 26.47 3.72 -15.14
N GLY A 119 26.13 3.33 -13.91
CA GLY A 119 27.03 3.45 -12.75
C GLY A 119 27.28 4.90 -12.34
N GLY A 120 26.24 5.75 -12.47
CA GLY A 120 26.34 7.18 -12.16
C GLY A 120 26.72 7.48 -10.71
N ASP A 121 27.13 8.72 -10.49
CA ASP A 121 27.59 9.22 -9.18
C ASP A 121 26.55 8.95 -8.07
N PRO A 122 26.94 8.28 -6.96
CA PRO A 122 26.03 8.01 -5.85
C PRO A 122 25.35 9.25 -5.26
N LYS A 123 26.05 10.39 -5.21
CA LYS A 123 25.47 11.63 -4.68
C LYS A 123 24.36 12.14 -5.58
N LEU A 124 24.60 12.19 -6.89
CA LEU A 124 23.59 12.56 -7.88
C LEU A 124 22.39 11.59 -7.88
N LEU A 125 22.61 10.29 -7.69
CA LEU A 125 21.52 9.31 -7.58
C LEU A 125 20.65 9.57 -6.34
N GLU A 126 21.23 10.00 -5.22
CA GLU A 126 20.47 10.35 -4.03
C GLU A 126 19.67 11.65 -4.22
N GLU A 127 20.26 12.68 -4.84
CA GLU A 127 19.55 13.92 -5.18
C GLU A 127 18.35 13.65 -6.11
N LEU A 128 18.52 12.78 -7.11
CA LEU A 128 17.43 12.35 -7.99
C LEU A 128 16.36 11.56 -7.25
N ARG A 129 16.74 10.71 -6.28
CA ARG A 129 15.79 9.99 -5.43
C ARG A 129 14.97 10.96 -4.58
N GLU A 130 15.60 12.00 -4.04
CA GLU A 130 14.91 13.06 -3.32
C GLU A 130 13.93 13.85 -4.21
N GLU A 131 14.27 14.05 -5.48
CA GLU A 131 13.37 14.71 -6.42
C GLU A 131 12.19 13.81 -6.80
N LEU A 132 12.44 12.51 -6.99
CA LEU A 132 11.42 11.53 -7.35
C LEU A 132 10.29 11.45 -6.34
N TRP A 133 10.57 11.44 -5.03
CA TRP A 133 9.50 11.38 -4.03
C TRP A 133 8.63 12.66 -4.06
N LYS A 134 9.23 13.84 -4.29
CA LYS A 134 8.49 15.11 -4.40
C LYS A 134 7.56 15.09 -5.61
N LEU A 135 8.06 14.61 -6.75
CA LEU A 135 7.27 14.46 -7.97
C LEU A 135 6.17 13.41 -7.82
N PHE A 136 6.44 12.33 -7.09
CA PHE A 136 5.41 11.33 -6.77
C PHE A 136 4.27 11.94 -5.95
N VAL A 137 4.60 12.62 -4.85
CA VAL A 137 3.61 13.30 -3.99
C VAL A 137 2.84 14.36 -4.77
N LYS A 138 3.51 15.15 -5.62
CA LYS A 138 2.88 16.14 -6.49
C LYS A 138 1.86 15.47 -7.42
N GLY A 139 2.27 14.46 -8.18
CA GLY A 139 1.41 13.78 -9.14
C GLY A 139 0.23 13.05 -8.49
N PHE A 140 0.46 12.43 -7.33
CA PHE A 140 -0.62 11.84 -6.53
C PHE A 140 -1.62 12.93 -6.10
N ASN A 141 -1.12 14.05 -5.57
CA ASN A 141 -1.97 15.13 -5.10
C ASN A 141 -2.75 15.81 -6.23
N GLU A 142 -2.20 15.88 -7.44
CA GLU A 142 -2.90 16.34 -8.65
C GLU A 142 -4.08 15.42 -9.01
N ILE A 143 -3.90 14.10 -8.96
CA ILE A 143 -4.98 13.13 -9.15
C ILE A 143 -6.04 13.30 -8.06
N THR A 144 -5.59 13.42 -6.80
CA THR A 144 -6.51 13.51 -5.67
C THR A 144 -7.22 14.84 -5.52
N ALA A 145 -6.86 15.87 -6.30
CA ALA A 145 -7.54 17.16 -6.29
C ALA A 145 -9.02 17.06 -6.71
N GLN A 146 -9.38 16.03 -7.48
CA GLN A 146 -10.75 15.82 -7.97
C GLN A 146 -11.33 14.46 -7.57
N THR A 147 -10.49 13.53 -7.12
CA THR A 147 -10.87 12.15 -6.88
C THR A 147 -10.30 11.65 -5.56
N ARG A 148 -11.13 11.02 -4.73
CA ARG A 148 -10.69 10.42 -3.48
C ARG A 148 -10.06 9.06 -3.71
N VAL A 149 -8.75 8.93 -3.49
CA VAL A 149 -8.02 7.69 -3.74
C VAL A 149 -8.03 6.78 -2.51
N ILE A 150 -8.27 5.48 -2.71
CA ILE A 150 -8.27 4.47 -1.65
C ILE A 150 -7.10 3.50 -1.87
N LEU A 151 -6.16 3.45 -0.94
CA LEU A 151 -4.99 2.56 -0.95
C LEU A 151 -5.06 1.59 0.23
N CYS A 152 -4.84 0.30 -0.02
CA CYS A 152 -4.79 -0.70 1.04
C CYS A 152 -3.43 -1.38 1.07
N PHE A 153 -2.78 -1.41 2.22
CA PHE A 153 -1.54 -2.15 2.46
C PHE A 153 -1.84 -3.34 3.35
N ASP A 154 -1.65 -4.56 2.84
CA ASP A 154 -1.82 -5.79 3.63
C ASP A 154 -0.46 -6.28 4.15
N THR A 155 -0.51 -7.15 5.16
CA THR A 155 0.67 -7.77 5.80
C THR A 155 1.74 -6.80 6.32
N VAL A 156 1.31 -5.63 6.84
CA VAL A 156 2.21 -4.55 7.29
C VAL A 156 3.16 -4.94 8.43
N GLU A 157 2.89 -6.04 9.12
CA GLU A 157 3.78 -6.60 10.13
C GLU A 157 5.14 -7.02 9.54
N LEU A 158 5.22 -7.38 8.26
CA LEU A 158 6.45 -7.90 7.63
C LEU A 158 7.53 -6.84 7.47
N ILE A 159 7.14 -5.61 7.11
CA ILE A 159 8.05 -4.46 7.09
C ILE A 159 8.72 -4.24 8.45
N GLN A 160 7.99 -4.55 9.54
CA GLN A 160 8.52 -4.39 10.89
C GLN A 160 9.51 -5.52 11.22
N TYR A 161 9.20 -6.78 10.88
CA TYR A 161 10.10 -7.91 11.16
C TYR A 161 11.36 -7.93 10.31
N GLU A 162 11.29 -7.60 9.02
CA GLU A 162 12.47 -7.54 8.15
C GLU A 162 13.45 -6.47 8.64
N SER A 163 12.92 -5.32 9.08
CA SER A 163 13.72 -4.27 9.70
C SER A 163 14.36 -4.71 11.02
N ASP A 164 13.70 -5.54 11.83
CA ASP A 164 14.18 -5.92 13.17
C ASP A 164 15.14 -7.14 13.10
N MET A 165 14.76 -8.24 12.44
CA MET A 165 15.56 -9.48 12.42
C MET A 165 16.83 -9.37 11.58
N VAL A 166 16.79 -8.67 10.46
CA VAL A 166 17.90 -8.68 9.51
C VAL A 166 18.97 -7.63 9.84
N GLN A 167 18.56 -6.51 10.42
CA GLN A 167 19.49 -5.54 10.99
C GLN A 167 20.27 -6.12 12.17
N GLU A 168 19.62 -6.93 13.02
CA GLU A 168 20.28 -7.55 14.18
C GLU A 168 21.25 -8.68 13.81
N VAL A 169 20.92 -9.50 12.80
CA VAL A 169 21.68 -10.72 12.50
C VAL A 169 22.73 -10.55 11.39
N CYS A 170 22.41 -9.81 10.33
CA CYS A 170 23.19 -9.86 9.09
C CYS A 170 23.82 -8.52 8.69
N GLY A 171 23.47 -7.42 9.38
CA GLY A 171 23.94 -6.07 9.06
C GLY A 171 23.50 -5.56 7.67
N ILE A 172 22.72 -6.33 6.90
CA ILE A 172 22.21 -5.99 5.57
C ILE A 172 20.92 -6.78 5.27
N GLU A 173 19.80 -6.07 5.18
CA GLU A 173 18.77 -6.19 4.13
C GLU A 173 18.09 -4.82 4.02
N TYR A 174 18.22 -4.15 2.87
CA TYR A 174 17.78 -2.77 2.71
C TYR A 174 16.29 -2.62 2.33
N GLY A 175 15.64 -3.67 1.81
CA GLY A 175 14.29 -3.58 1.22
C GLY A 175 13.19 -3.20 2.21
N GLY A 176 13.02 -3.96 3.29
CA GLY A 176 12.02 -3.66 4.33
C GLY A 176 12.22 -2.29 5.00
N VAL A 177 13.48 -1.85 5.15
CA VAL A 177 13.82 -0.52 5.68
C VAL A 177 13.40 0.59 4.73
N GLU A 178 13.62 0.40 3.42
CA GLU A 178 13.29 1.38 2.38
C GLU A 178 11.78 1.67 2.36
N VAL A 179 10.94 0.62 2.30
CA VAL A 179 9.48 0.76 2.25
C VAL A 179 8.92 1.34 3.54
N ARG A 180 9.47 0.95 4.70
CA ARG A 180 9.08 1.55 5.99
C ARG A 180 9.24 3.06 5.95
N GLU A 181 10.37 3.53 5.44
CA GLU A 181 10.67 4.95 5.42
C GLU A 181 9.92 5.69 4.33
N TRP A 182 9.64 5.04 3.21
CA TRP A 182 8.69 5.53 2.22
C TRP A 182 7.30 5.72 2.81
N LEU A 183 6.76 4.73 3.53
CA LEU A 183 5.44 4.84 4.16
C LEU A 183 5.40 5.99 5.17
N LYS A 184 6.44 6.18 5.98
CA LYS A 184 6.50 7.29 6.94
C LYS A 184 6.63 8.66 6.30
N THR A 185 7.32 8.76 5.17
CA THR A 185 7.61 10.04 4.52
C THR A 185 6.53 10.44 3.52
N VAL A 186 6.03 9.52 2.70
CA VAL A 186 5.08 9.80 1.62
C VAL A 186 3.64 9.86 2.10
N ILE A 187 3.19 8.89 2.91
CA ILE A 187 1.77 8.78 3.31
C ILE A 187 1.25 10.07 3.98
N PRO A 188 1.96 10.72 4.92
CA PRO A 188 1.47 11.95 5.55
C PRO A 188 1.30 13.14 4.60
N GLN A 189 1.89 13.08 3.40
CA GLN A 189 1.85 14.15 2.41
C GLN A 189 0.75 13.96 1.35
N LEU A 190 0.10 12.80 1.36
CA LEU A 190 -1.01 12.49 0.46
C LEU A 190 -2.24 13.29 0.89
N LYS A 191 -2.98 13.82 -0.09
CA LYS A 191 -4.22 14.57 0.12
C LYS A 191 -5.41 13.78 -0.39
N ASN A 192 -6.60 14.10 0.13
CA ASN A 192 -7.88 13.51 -0.27
C ASN A 192 -7.78 11.99 -0.54
N ALA A 193 -7.27 11.25 0.44
CA ALA A 193 -7.01 9.83 0.30
C ALA A 193 -7.43 9.06 1.55
N VAL A 194 -7.78 7.79 1.37
CA VAL A 194 -7.96 6.82 2.44
C VAL A 194 -6.85 5.78 2.34
N VAL A 195 -6.05 5.67 3.38
CA VAL A 195 -4.98 4.67 3.48
C VAL A 195 -5.33 3.67 4.57
N ILE A 196 -5.39 2.39 4.21
CA ILE A 196 -5.78 1.32 5.12
C ILE A 196 -4.61 0.36 5.27
N PHE A 197 -4.07 0.27 6.48
CA PHE A 197 -3.07 -0.70 6.86
C PHE A 197 -3.75 -1.91 7.50
N ALA A 198 -3.46 -3.11 7.02
CA ALA A 198 -3.92 -4.35 7.62
C ALA A 198 -2.72 -5.20 8.05
N GLY A 199 -2.73 -5.65 9.29
CA GLY A 199 -1.62 -6.46 9.78
C GLY A 199 -1.91 -7.24 11.05
N ARG A 200 -0.87 -7.92 11.52
CA ARG A 200 -0.87 -8.66 12.78
C ARG A 200 -0.30 -7.79 13.90
N PRO A 201 -0.72 -8.03 15.15
CA PRO A 201 -0.06 -7.42 16.29
C PRO A 201 1.41 -7.85 16.31
N LYS A 202 2.28 -6.98 16.80
CA LYS A 202 3.67 -7.37 17.09
C LYS A 202 3.66 -8.52 18.11
N PRO A 203 4.36 -9.64 17.86
CA PRO A 203 4.67 -10.60 18.88
C PRO A 203 5.45 -9.85 19.95
N GLN A 204 5.04 -10.01 21.19
CA GLN A 204 5.87 -9.66 22.32
C GLN A 204 7.04 -10.64 22.29
N LEU A 205 8.15 -10.23 21.68
CA LEU A 205 9.43 -10.87 21.94
C LEU A 205 9.75 -10.56 23.41
N TRP A 206 9.94 -11.63 24.18
CA TRP A 206 10.15 -11.70 25.62
C TRP A 206 10.74 -10.43 26.26
N GLY A 207 10.07 -9.94 27.31
CA GLY A 207 10.58 -8.89 28.20
C GLY A 207 11.63 -9.39 29.18
#